data_AF-A0A672Q730-F1
#
_entry.id   AF-A0A672Q730-F1
#
_cell.length_a   1.000
_cell.length_b   1.000
_cell.length_c   1.000
_cell.angle_alpha   90.00
_cell.angle_beta   90.00
_cell.angle_gamma   90.00
#
_symmetry.space_group_name_H-M   'P 1'
#
loop_
_entity.id
_entity.type
_entity.pdbx_description
1 polymer ?
#
loop_
_entity_poly.entity_id
_entity_poly.type
_entity_poly.pdbx_seq_one_letter_code
_entity_poly.pdbx_strand_id
1 'polypeptide(L)'
;MMPISVDPESRPGEYVLKSLFANFTTISERKIRIVMAEPLEKPLVKSLQRGEDPQFDQLISTMSSLAEYCLPSILRTLFDWYKRQNGVEDESHEYRPRSNTKSKNDEQQKDYLLERRDLAIDFIFSLVLIEVLKQMPLHPVVDGLVHEVINLAFKHFRYKEGYHGPNTANMHIVADLYAEVIGVLAQAK
;
A
#
# COMPACT_ATOMS: atom_id res chain seq x y z
N MET A 1 1.59 -14.97 -4.84
CA MET A 1 1.12 -14.06 -5.90
C MET A 1 1.31 -14.73 -7.25
N MET A 2 0.26 -14.81 -8.08
CA MET A 2 0.46 -15.11 -9.51
C MET A 2 1.00 -13.85 -10.17
N PRO A 3 2.10 -13.93 -10.93
CA PRO A 3 2.65 -12.77 -11.62
C PRO A 3 1.61 -12.20 -12.59
N ILE A 4 1.52 -10.87 -12.68
CA ILE A 4 0.73 -10.21 -13.73
C ILE A 4 1.30 -10.67 -15.07
N SER A 5 0.50 -11.41 -15.85
CA SER A 5 0.89 -11.85 -17.19
C SER A 5 0.83 -10.66 -18.15
N VAL A 6 1.97 -10.34 -18.76
CA VAL A 6 2.09 -9.30 -19.77
C VAL A 6 2.18 -9.97 -21.12
N ASP A 7 1.18 -9.73 -21.97
CA ASP A 7 1.15 -10.23 -23.35
C ASP A 7 1.86 -9.24 -24.29
N PRO A 8 2.97 -9.62 -24.95
CA PRO A 8 3.67 -8.78 -25.91
C PRO A 8 2.82 -8.32 -27.09
N GLU A 9 1.75 -9.06 -27.43
CA GLU A 9 0.86 -8.76 -28.56
C GLU A 9 -0.31 -7.83 -28.16
N SER A 10 -0.37 -7.41 -26.90
CA SER A 10 -1.39 -6.48 -26.42
C SER A 10 -1.21 -5.07 -26.99
N ARG A 11 -2.27 -4.26 -26.93
CA ARG A 11 -2.21 -2.86 -27.39
C ARG A 11 -1.11 -2.11 -26.62
N PRO A 12 -0.32 -1.22 -27.25
CA PRO A 12 0.82 -0.58 -26.60
C PRO A 12 0.52 0.07 -25.24
N GLY A 13 -0.61 0.76 -25.11
CA GLY A 13 -1.01 1.37 -23.83
C GLY A 13 -1.36 0.34 -22.74
N GLU A 14 -1.95 -0.79 -23.12
CA GLU A 14 -2.25 -1.89 -22.21
C GLU A 14 -0.97 -2.60 -21.77
N TYR A 15 -0.06 -2.85 -22.71
CA TYR A 15 1.27 -3.41 -22.43
C TYR A 15 2.03 -2.56 -21.42
N VAL A 16 2.07 -1.23 -21.61
CA VAL A 16 2.74 -0.29 -20.72
C VAL A 16 2.11 -0.32 -19.32
N LEU A 17 0.79 -0.24 -19.22
CA LEU A 17 0.08 -0.29 -17.93
C LEU A 17 0.32 -1.61 -17.18
N LYS A 18 0.16 -2.74 -17.87
CA LYS A 18 0.38 -4.07 -17.27
C LYS A 18 1.82 -4.27 -16.83
N SER A 19 2.79 -3.84 -17.64
CA SER A 19 4.22 -3.91 -17.31
C SER A 19 4.57 -3.06 -16.10
N LEU A 20 4.04 -1.83 -16.05
CA LEU A 20 4.27 -0.91 -14.94
C LEU A 20 3.71 -1.48 -13.64
N PHE A 21 2.48 -2.00 -13.66
CA PHE A 21 1.88 -2.63 -12.48
C PHE A 21 2.59 -3.92 -12.08
N ALA A 22 2.99 -4.78 -13.02
CA ALA A 22 3.78 -5.98 -12.73
C ALA A 22 5.09 -5.63 -12.00
N ASN A 23 5.76 -4.57 -12.45
CA ASN A 23 6.97 -4.08 -11.81
C ASN A 23 6.68 -3.49 -10.42
N PHE A 24 5.65 -2.65 -10.30
CA PHE A 24 5.19 -2.10 -9.03
C PHE A 24 4.90 -3.18 -8.00
N THR A 25 4.15 -4.22 -8.37
CA THR A 25 3.82 -5.29 -7.45
C THR A 25 5.06 -6.08 -7.04
N THR A 26 5.95 -6.38 -7.98
CA THR A 26 7.18 -7.15 -7.71
C THR A 26 8.11 -6.40 -6.75
N ILE A 27 8.31 -5.09 -6.98
CA ILE A 27 9.18 -4.27 -6.14
C ILE A 27 8.53 -4.05 -4.76
N SER A 28 7.22 -3.80 -4.71
CA SER A 28 6.49 -3.63 -3.45
C SER A 28 6.55 -4.89 -2.58
N GLU A 29 6.34 -6.08 -3.16
CA GLU A 29 6.49 -7.36 -2.44
C GLU A 29 7.92 -7.58 -1.94
N ARG A 30 8.93 -7.20 -2.74
CA ARG A 30 10.33 -7.25 -2.31
C ARG A 30 10.57 -6.33 -1.13
N LYS A 31 10.09 -5.09 -1.17
CA LYS A 31 10.22 -4.11 -0.08
C LYS A 31 9.52 -4.58 1.21
N ILE A 32 8.30 -5.09 1.11
CA ILE A 32 7.57 -5.67 2.24
C ILE A 32 8.38 -6.82 2.84
N ARG A 33 8.91 -7.74 2.03
CA ARG A 33 9.76 -8.84 2.53
C ARG A 33 11.02 -8.35 3.26
N ILE A 34 11.68 -7.31 2.76
CA ILE A 34 12.85 -6.73 3.40
C ILE A 34 12.47 -6.16 4.78
N VAL A 35 11.43 -5.32 4.84
CA VAL A 35 10.94 -4.72 6.08
C VAL A 35 10.52 -5.76 7.12
N MET A 36 9.95 -6.88 6.66
CA MET A 36 9.55 -8.01 7.52
C MET A 36 10.74 -8.79 8.08
N ALA A 37 11.91 -8.72 7.43
CA ALA A 37 13.14 -9.33 7.91
C ALA A 37 13.95 -8.38 8.82
N GLU A 38 13.56 -7.11 8.92
CA GLU A 38 14.20 -6.13 9.78
C GLU A 38 13.69 -6.23 11.24
N PRO A 39 14.50 -5.78 12.22
CA PRO A 39 14.05 -5.68 13.61
C PRO A 39 12.77 -4.84 13.74
N LEU A 40 11.86 -5.22 14.64
CA LEU A 40 10.58 -4.53 14.86
C LEU A 40 10.80 -3.07 15.28
N GLU A 41 11.90 -2.79 15.97
CA GLU A 41 12.31 -1.46 16.44
C GLU A 41 12.78 -0.56 15.29
N LYS A 42 13.19 -1.12 14.15
CA LYS A 42 13.60 -0.32 12.99
C LYS A 42 12.37 0.37 12.40
N PRO A 43 12.34 1.72 12.34
CA PRO A 43 11.21 2.44 11.76
C PRO A 43 11.05 2.18 10.26
N LEU A 44 9.81 2.08 9.78
CA LEU A 44 9.50 1.86 8.36
C LEU A 44 10.07 2.95 7.45
N VAL A 45 10.11 4.19 7.93
CA VAL A 45 10.66 5.34 7.19
C VAL A 45 12.10 5.14 6.76
N LYS A 46 12.89 4.32 7.47
CA LYS A 46 14.30 4.05 7.12
C LYS A 46 14.48 3.03 5.99
N SER A 47 13.38 2.53 5.43
CA SER A 47 13.38 1.51 4.38
C SER A 47 12.41 1.82 3.25
N LEU A 48 11.34 2.57 3.54
CA LEU A 48 10.24 2.84 2.62
C LEU A 48 10.10 4.30 2.21
N GLN A 49 10.64 5.27 2.96
CA GLN A 49 10.47 6.70 2.67
C GLN A 49 11.06 7.07 1.31
N ARG A 50 10.48 8.10 0.68
CA ARG A 50 11.05 8.76 -0.51
C ARG A 50 12.55 9.05 -0.30
N GLY A 51 13.37 8.70 -1.29
CA GLY A 51 14.82 8.87 -1.25
C GLY A 51 15.60 7.66 -0.73
N GLU A 52 14.96 6.69 -0.08
CA GLU A 52 15.62 5.47 0.40
C GLU A 52 15.85 4.45 -0.73
N ASP A 53 15.09 4.54 -1.84
CA ASP A 53 15.22 3.64 -2.99
C ASP A 53 14.91 4.39 -4.30
N PRO A 54 15.95 4.88 -5.00
CA PRO A 54 15.78 5.64 -6.24
C PRO A 54 15.04 4.88 -7.34
N GLN A 55 15.15 3.55 -7.38
CA GLN A 55 14.45 2.74 -8.37
C GLN A 55 12.95 2.72 -8.09
N PHE A 56 12.57 2.61 -6.81
CA PHE A 56 11.18 2.66 -6.41
C PHE A 56 10.60 4.07 -6.54
N ASP A 57 11.37 5.11 -6.21
CA ASP A 57 10.96 6.50 -6.41
C ASP A 57 10.70 6.80 -7.90
N GLN A 58 11.57 6.33 -8.79
CA GLN A 58 11.38 6.45 -10.23
C GLN A 58 10.12 5.71 -10.71
N LEU A 59 9.83 4.55 -10.14
CA LEU A 59 8.63 3.78 -10.45
C LEU A 59 7.36 4.55 -10.05
N ILE A 60 7.32 5.11 -8.83
CA ILE A 60 6.19 5.94 -8.37
C ILE A 60 6.05 7.18 -9.27
N SER A 61 7.16 7.86 -9.59
CA SER A 61 7.15 9.01 -10.50
C SER A 61 6.57 8.63 -11.88
N THR A 62 6.94 7.45 -12.40
CA THR A 62 6.41 6.95 -13.68
C THR A 62 4.91 6.67 -13.60
N MET A 63 4.43 6.12 -12.48
CA MET A 63 2.99 5.95 -12.23
C MET A 63 2.25 7.29 -12.18
N SER A 64 2.84 8.33 -11.57
CA SER A 64 2.26 9.68 -11.55
C SER A 64 2.16 10.28 -12.96
N SER A 65 3.23 10.23 -13.75
CA SER A 65 3.20 10.73 -15.14
C SER A 65 2.18 9.98 -16.00
N LEU A 66 2.00 8.67 -15.81
CA LEU A 66 0.98 7.91 -16.53
C LEU A 66 -0.44 8.24 -16.05
N ALA A 67 -0.60 8.59 -14.77
CA ALA A 67 -1.86 9.01 -14.20
C ALA A 67 -2.40 10.31 -14.83
N GLU A 68 -1.56 11.16 -15.42
CA GLU A 68 -2.02 12.31 -16.22
C GLU A 68 -3.05 11.90 -17.29
N TYR A 69 -2.91 10.71 -17.87
CA TYR A 69 -3.74 10.22 -18.96
C TYR A 69 -4.80 9.21 -18.52
N CYS A 70 -4.60 8.51 -17.41
CA CYS A 70 -5.44 7.38 -17.03
C CYS A 70 -5.59 7.16 -15.51
N LEU A 71 -5.60 8.25 -14.73
CA LEU A 71 -5.76 8.21 -13.27
C LEU A 71 -6.86 7.25 -12.76
N PRO A 72 -8.10 7.24 -13.30
CA PRO A 72 -9.13 6.33 -12.79
C PRO A 72 -8.75 4.86 -12.91
N SER A 73 -8.03 4.48 -13.96
CA SER A 73 -7.57 3.10 -14.17
C SER A 73 -6.40 2.75 -13.26
N ILE A 74 -5.48 3.69 -13.04
CA ILE A 74 -4.39 3.55 -12.07
C ILE A 74 -4.95 3.36 -10.66
N LEU A 75 -5.87 4.23 -10.21
CA LEU A 75 -6.49 4.14 -8.89
C LEU A 75 -7.24 2.82 -8.68
N ARG A 76 -8.08 2.39 -9.64
CA ARG A 76 -8.78 1.10 -9.55
C ARG A 76 -7.81 -0.06 -9.35
N THR A 77 -6.77 -0.12 -10.17
CA THR A 77 -5.79 -1.21 -10.12
C THR A 77 -4.95 -1.17 -8.84
N LEU A 78 -4.63 0.03 -8.34
CA LEU A 78 -3.98 0.23 -7.04
C LEU A 78 -4.87 -0.26 -5.89
N PHE A 79 -6.15 0.11 -5.87
CA PHE A 79 -7.09 -0.37 -4.86
C PHE A 79 -7.27 -1.89 -4.91
N ASP A 80 -7.32 -2.49 -6.10
CA ASP A 80 -7.38 -3.95 -6.26
C ASP A 80 -6.13 -4.62 -5.68
N TRP A 81 -4.94 -4.07 -5.94
CA TRP A 81 -3.70 -4.54 -5.32
C TRP A 81 -3.77 -4.44 -3.78
N TYR A 82 -4.20 -3.30 -3.25
CA TYR A 82 -4.31 -3.06 -1.81
C TYR A 82 -5.29 -4.02 -1.13
N LYS A 83 -6.48 -4.23 -1.71
CA LYS A 83 -7.50 -5.18 -1.21
C LYS A 83 -6.98 -6.61 -1.17
N ARG A 84 -6.22 -7.03 -2.20
CA ARG A 84 -5.59 -8.36 -2.25
C ARG A 84 -4.51 -8.54 -1.20
N GLN A 85 -3.75 -7.49 -0.87
CA GLN A 85 -2.77 -7.57 0.22
C GLN A 85 -3.44 -7.83 1.59
N ASN A 86 -4.63 -7.27 1.79
CA ASN A 86 -5.41 -7.38 3.04
C ASN A 86 -6.30 -8.63 3.11
N GLY A 87 -6.21 -9.55 2.16
CA GLY A 87 -6.86 -10.87 2.23
C GLY A 87 -8.38 -10.87 1.99
N VAL A 88 -8.95 -9.79 1.44
CA VAL A 88 -10.42 -9.68 1.23
C VAL A 88 -10.94 -10.65 0.13
N GLU A 89 -10.07 -11.44 -0.50
CA GLU A 89 -10.44 -12.49 -1.49
C GLU A 89 -10.18 -13.94 -0.99
N ASP A 90 -9.79 -14.17 0.26
CA ASP A 90 -9.55 -15.53 0.79
C ASP A 90 -10.35 -15.82 2.06
N GLU A 91 -11.68 -15.85 1.93
CA GLU A 91 -12.58 -16.52 2.89
C GLU A 91 -12.45 -18.06 2.79
N SER A 92 -11.25 -18.59 3.02
CA SER A 92 -11.05 -20.02 3.25
C SER A 92 -10.13 -20.26 4.45
N HIS A 93 -10.49 -19.65 5.59
CA HIS A 93 -10.01 -20.14 6.88
C HIS A 93 -10.63 -21.51 7.19
N GLU A 94 -10.10 -22.58 6.57
CA GLU A 94 -10.17 -23.91 7.17
C GLU A 94 -9.39 -23.88 8.49
N TYR A 95 -10.12 -23.69 9.57
CA TYR A 95 -9.64 -23.84 10.93
C TYR A 95 -9.23 -25.30 11.16
N ARG A 96 -7.94 -25.60 10.97
CA ARG A 96 -7.37 -26.89 11.36
C ARG A 96 -6.80 -26.77 12.78
N PRO A 97 -7.39 -27.41 13.80
CA PRO A 97 -6.84 -27.36 15.14
C PRO A 97 -5.58 -28.23 15.17
N ARG A 98 -4.39 -27.60 15.11
CA ARG A 98 -3.12 -28.27 15.40
C ARG A 98 -2.70 -27.94 16.82
N SER A 99 -2.86 -28.93 17.71
CA SER A 99 -2.11 -29.16 18.95
C SER A 99 -1.24 -27.98 19.42
N ASN A 100 -1.80 -27.15 20.30
CA ASN A 100 -1.19 -25.91 20.76
C ASN A 100 -0.27 -26.15 21.97
N THR A 101 1.04 -26.05 21.76
CA THR A 101 2.07 -25.85 22.80
C THR A 101 2.87 -24.57 22.52
N LYS A 102 2.25 -23.54 21.91
CA LYS A 102 2.89 -22.23 21.72
C LYS A 102 2.72 -21.35 22.94
N SER A 103 3.78 -20.63 23.30
CA SER A 103 3.77 -19.72 24.44
C SER A 103 3.06 -18.41 24.08
N LYS A 104 2.48 -17.71 25.07
CA LYS A 104 1.82 -16.40 24.86
C LYS A 104 2.72 -15.37 24.17
N ASN A 105 4.05 -15.46 24.37
CA ASN A 105 5.01 -14.55 23.76
C ASN A 105 5.17 -14.78 22.25
N ASP A 106 5.10 -16.03 21.79
CA ASP A 106 5.23 -16.36 20.35
C ASP A 106 4.02 -15.88 19.54
N GLU A 107 2.83 -15.93 20.14
CA GLU A 107 1.60 -15.40 19.54
C GLU A 107 1.67 -13.86 19.43
N GLN A 108 2.08 -13.19 20.51
CA GLN A 108 2.24 -11.73 20.53
C GLN A 108 3.29 -11.23 19.51
N GLN A 109 4.41 -11.92 19.38
CA GLN A 109 5.43 -11.56 18.38
C GLN A 109 4.92 -11.73 16.95
N LYS A 110 4.12 -12.77 16.69
CA LYS A 110 3.48 -12.98 15.38
C LYS A 110 2.51 -11.85 15.06
N ASP A 111 1.71 -11.41 16.03
CA ASP A 111 0.76 -10.32 15.84
C ASP A 111 1.47 -9.00 15.50
N TYR A 112 2.59 -8.69 16.17
CA TYR A 112 3.40 -7.52 15.82
C TYR A 112 4.01 -7.59 14.41
N LEU A 113 4.37 -8.78 13.93
CA LEU A 113 4.85 -8.95 12.56
C LEU A 113 3.74 -8.76 11.53
N LEU A 114 2.54 -9.30 11.79
CA LEU A 114 1.38 -9.09 10.92
C LEU A 114 1.00 -7.61 10.84
N GLU A 115 0.95 -6.93 11.98
CA GLU A 115 0.70 -5.50 12.02
C GLU A 115 1.78 -4.68 11.30
N ARG A 116 3.06 -5.06 11.44
CA ARG A 116 4.17 -4.42 10.70
C ARG A 116 4.00 -4.60 9.19
N ARG A 117 3.56 -5.77 8.73
CA ARG A 117 3.27 -6.05 7.31
C ARG A 117 2.18 -5.11 6.80
N ASP A 118 1.08 -5.01 7.54
CA ASP A 118 -0.07 -4.19 7.14
C ASP A 118 0.33 -2.71 7.08
N LEU A 119 1.09 -2.22 8.07
CA LEU A 119 1.66 -0.87 8.05
C LEU A 119 2.61 -0.64 6.89
N ALA A 120 3.40 -1.62 6.48
CA ALA A 120 4.28 -1.51 5.31
C ALA A 120 3.48 -1.41 3.99
N ILE A 121 2.38 -2.16 3.88
CA ILE A 121 1.45 -2.09 2.75
C ILE A 121 0.81 -0.69 2.70
N ASP A 122 0.29 -0.21 3.82
CA ASP A 122 -0.31 1.12 3.96
C ASP A 122 0.67 2.24 3.63
N PHE A 123 1.92 2.12 4.08
CA PHE A 123 2.99 3.07 3.78
C PHE A 123 3.24 3.13 2.26
N ILE A 124 3.48 1.98 1.62
CA ILE A 124 3.72 1.93 0.18
C ILE A 124 2.51 2.48 -0.59
N PHE A 125 1.30 2.09 -0.19
CA PHE A 125 0.08 2.51 -0.85
C PHE A 125 -0.13 4.03 -0.76
N SER A 126 0.05 4.61 0.43
CA SER A 126 -0.05 6.05 0.64
C SER A 126 0.99 6.84 -0.16
N LEU A 127 2.25 6.38 -0.24
CA LEU A 127 3.26 7.03 -1.09
C LEU A 127 2.83 7.12 -2.55
N VAL A 128 2.27 6.04 -3.10
CA VAL A 128 1.79 6.04 -4.49
C VAL A 128 0.58 6.95 -4.63
N LEU A 129 -0.39 6.88 -3.70
CA LEU A 129 -1.58 7.73 -3.71
C LEU A 129 -1.22 9.21 -3.73
N ILE A 130 -0.29 9.64 -2.86
CA ILE A 130 0.16 11.04 -2.81
C ILE A 130 0.68 11.50 -4.18
N GLU A 131 1.43 10.66 -4.90
CA GLU A 131 1.99 11.04 -6.20
C GLU A 131 0.97 11.00 -7.34
N VAL A 132 0.09 10.00 -7.41
CA VAL A 132 -0.87 9.89 -8.52
C VAL A 132 -2.04 10.85 -8.37
N LEU A 133 -2.47 11.16 -7.14
CA LEU A 133 -3.60 12.06 -6.88
C LEU A 133 -3.29 13.51 -7.22
N LYS A 134 -2.00 13.90 -7.35
CA LYS A 134 -1.61 15.22 -7.89
C LYS A 134 -2.17 15.48 -9.29
N GLN A 135 -2.44 14.43 -10.06
CA GLN A 135 -2.96 14.53 -11.42
C GLN A 135 -4.48 14.70 -11.46
N MET A 136 -5.19 14.65 -10.33
CA MET A 136 -6.65 14.78 -10.27
C MET A 136 -7.24 15.97 -11.02
N PRO A 137 -6.66 17.19 -10.99
CA PRO A 137 -7.22 18.34 -11.72
C PRO A 137 -7.36 18.12 -13.24
N LEU A 138 -6.64 17.13 -13.81
CA LEU A 138 -6.70 16.79 -15.23
C LEU A 138 -7.87 15.86 -15.59
N HIS A 139 -8.60 15.33 -14.60
CA HIS A 139 -9.64 14.31 -14.81
C HIS A 139 -11.01 14.79 -14.34
N PRO A 140 -12.03 14.84 -15.23
CA PRO A 140 -13.37 15.20 -14.82
C PRO A 140 -13.99 14.09 -13.94
N VAL A 141 -14.30 14.44 -12.69
CA VAL A 141 -15.19 13.73 -11.75
C VAL A 141 -14.81 12.26 -11.47
N VAL A 142 -13.93 12.08 -10.50
CA VAL A 142 -13.57 10.78 -9.87
C VAL A 142 -14.26 10.59 -8.51
N ASP A 143 -15.45 11.15 -8.31
CA ASP A 143 -16.13 11.26 -6.99
C ASP A 143 -16.21 9.93 -6.22
N GLY A 144 -16.52 8.82 -6.89
CA GLY A 144 -16.56 7.50 -6.25
C GLY A 144 -15.19 7.02 -5.74
N LEU A 145 -14.13 7.21 -6.53
CA LEU A 145 -12.76 6.85 -6.15
C LEU A 145 -12.21 7.80 -5.08
N VAL A 146 -12.53 9.09 -5.18
CA VAL A 146 -12.18 10.08 -4.15
C VAL A 146 -12.82 9.72 -2.82
N HIS A 147 -14.09 9.31 -2.82
CA HIS A 147 -14.77 8.86 -1.61
C HIS A 147 -14.12 7.60 -1.03
N GLU A 148 -13.68 6.65 -1.87
CA GLU A 148 -12.95 5.47 -1.42
C GLU A 148 -11.61 5.82 -0.76
N VAL A 149 -10.84 6.76 -1.34
CA VAL A 149 -9.59 7.26 -0.74
C VAL A 149 -9.86 7.95 0.61
N ILE A 150 -10.88 8.82 0.68
CA ILE A 150 -11.25 9.52 1.92
C ILE A 150 -11.64 8.52 3.01
N ASN A 151 -12.48 7.54 2.67
CA ASN A 151 -12.90 6.50 3.61
C ASN A 151 -11.74 5.65 4.10
N LEU A 152 -10.77 5.36 3.23
CA LEU A 152 -9.55 4.65 3.61
C LEU A 152 -8.70 5.49 4.57
N ALA A 153 -8.42 6.75 4.23
CA ALA A 153 -7.63 7.65 5.07
C ALA A 153 -8.24 7.81 6.47
N PHE A 154 -9.56 7.98 6.58
CA PHE A 154 -10.24 8.09 7.87
C PHE A 154 -10.14 6.85 8.76
N LYS A 155 -9.85 5.66 8.22
CA LYS A 155 -9.58 4.47 9.05
C LYS A 155 -8.28 4.62 9.84
N HIS A 156 -7.30 5.38 9.34
CA HIS A 156 -6.00 5.59 10.00
C HIS A 156 -6.03 6.67 11.08
N PHE A 157 -7.05 7.55 11.09
CA PHE A 157 -7.22 8.57 12.14
C PHE A 157 -8.08 8.11 13.32
N ARG A 158 -8.64 6.90 13.27
CA ARG A 158 -9.40 6.38 14.42
C ARG A 158 -8.48 6.18 15.61
N TYR A 159 -8.83 6.83 16.71
CA TYR A 159 -8.18 6.58 18.00
C TYR A 159 -8.31 5.09 18.34
N LYS A 160 -7.17 4.43 18.54
CA LYS A 160 -7.14 3.06 19.05
C LYS A 160 -6.50 3.11 20.43
N GLU A 161 -7.35 2.93 21.42
CA GLU A 161 -6.97 2.87 22.82
C GLU A 161 -6.08 1.63 23.05
N GLY A 162 -4.93 1.80 23.72
CA GLY A 162 -4.07 0.67 24.11
C GLY A 162 -2.95 0.26 23.14
N TYR A 163 -2.53 1.12 22.21
CA TYR A 163 -1.35 0.83 21.38
C TYR A 163 -0.04 0.86 22.19
N HIS A 164 0.34 -0.30 22.71
CA HIS A 164 1.62 -0.52 23.38
C HIS A 164 2.35 -1.65 22.65
N GLY A 165 3.23 -1.28 21.71
CA GLY A 165 3.98 -2.22 20.91
C GLY A 165 5.05 -1.54 20.06
N PRO A 166 5.96 -2.29 19.44
CA PRO A 166 7.07 -1.74 18.66
C PRO A 166 6.60 -0.97 17.40
N ASN A 167 5.36 -1.18 16.96
CA ASN A 167 4.81 -0.56 15.76
C ASN A 167 4.10 0.79 16.01
N THR A 168 3.93 1.23 17.27
CA THR A 168 3.18 2.46 17.57
C THR A 168 3.71 3.68 16.82
N ALA A 169 5.02 3.85 16.73
CA ALA A 169 5.63 4.94 15.95
C ALA A 169 5.30 4.83 14.45
N ASN A 170 5.33 3.62 13.89
CA ASN A 170 5.01 3.39 12.49
C ASN A 170 3.53 3.69 12.17
N MET A 171 2.61 3.48 13.12
CA MET A 171 1.20 3.84 12.96
C MET A 171 1.00 5.35 12.84
N HIS A 172 1.69 6.13 13.67
CA HIS A 172 1.63 7.60 13.59
C HIS A 172 2.18 8.09 12.25
N ILE A 173 3.30 7.52 11.80
CA ILE A 173 3.86 7.83 10.48
C ILE A 173 2.87 7.51 9.36
N VAL A 174 2.23 6.33 9.39
CA VAL A 174 1.23 5.96 8.38
C VAL A 174 0.04 6.93 8.43
N ALA A 175 -0.42 7.32 9.62
CA ALA A 175 -1.48 8.32 9.74
C ALA A 175 -1.06 9.67 9.15
N ASP A 176 0.18 10.12 9.37
CA ASP A 176 0.71 11.35 8.76
C ASP A 176 0.75 11.27 7.24
N LEU A 177 1.14 10.12 6.66
CA LEU A 177 1.10 9.89 5.22
C LEU A 177 -0.34 9.95 4.68
N TYR A 178 -1.30 9.37 5.38
CA TYR A 178 -2.72 9.49 4.99
C TYR A 178 -3.27 10.90 5.19
N ALA A 179 -2.71 11.71 6.10
CA ALA A 179 -3.02 13.13 6.18
C ALA A 179 -2.48 13.88 4.96
N GLU A 180 -1.28 13.54 4.47
CA GLU A 180 -0.74 14.06 3.20
C GLU A 180 -1.62 13.66 2.01
N VAL A 181 -2.13 12.42 1.95
CA VAL A 181 -3.10 11.97 0.94
C VAL A 181 -4.34 12.87 0.92
N ILE A 182 -4.95 13.13 2.09
CA ILE A 182 -6.11 14.04 2.19
C ILE A 182 -5.72 15.47 1.79
N GLY A 183 -4.52 15.93 2.16
CA GLY A 183 -4.00 17.23 1.77
C GLY A 183 -3.92 17.41 0.26
N VAL A 184 -3.41 16.41 -0.46
CA VAL A 184 -3.36 16.42 -1.94
C VAL A 184 -4.77 16.43 -2.53
N LEU A 185 -5.69 15.60 -2.01
CA LEU A 185 -7.09 15.60 -2.45
C LEU A 185 -7.77 16.97 -2.28
N ALA A 186 -7.49 17.67 -1.18
CA ALA A 186 -8.07 18.97 -0.90
C ALA A 186 -7.57 20.06 -1.85
N GLN A 187 -6.32 19.97 -2.32
CA GLN A 187 -5.73 20.90 -3.29
C GLN A 187 -6.20 20.66 -4.73
N ALA A 188 -6.73 19.46 -5.01
CA ALA A 188 -7.19 19.08 -6.34
C ALA A 188 -8.62 19.54 -6.67
N LYS A 189 -9.30 20.22 -5.74
CA LYS A 189 -10.64 20.80 -5.90
C LYS A 189 -10.60 22.29 -6.22
#